data_AF-A0A506Y6J1-F1
#
_entry.id   AF-A0A506Y6J1-F1
#
_cell.length_a   1.000
_cell.length_b   1.000
_cell.length_c   1.000
_cell.angle_alpha   90.00
_cell.angle_beta   90.00
_cell.angle_gamma   90.00
#
_symmetry.space_group_name_H-M   'P 1'
#
loop_
_entity.id
_entity.type
_entity.pdbx_description
1 polymer ?
#
loop_
_entity_poly.entity_id
_entity_poly.type
_entity_poly.pdbx_seq_one_letter_code
_entity_poly.pdbx_strand_id
1 'polypeptide(L)'
;MTRFDPEVFRATASIEPSRWLRRPRRRVRFDARWADGHVEHDVDLGALMYRRAPADYAVTRDAMLENCPEVGIGRWVQWPWGFVLDEDGTPLRPETW
;
A
#
# COMPACT_ATOMS: atom_id res chain seq x y z
N MET A 1 -22.31 11.53 -8.43
CA MET A 1 -20.90 11.35 -8.01
C MET A 1 -20.54 9.91 -8.29
N THR A 2 -19.79 9.66 -9.35
CA THR A 2 -19.17 8.34 -9.56
C THR A 2 -18.17 8.17 -8.42
N ARG A 3 -18.41 7.20 -7.52
CA ARG A 3 -17.38 6.80 -6.56
C ARG A 3 -16.31 6.11 -7.40
N PHE A 4 -15.19 6.78 -7.62
CA PHE A 4 -14.00 6.10 -8.07
C PHE A 4 -13.57 5.15 -6.96
N ASP A 5 -13.22 3.92 -7.30
CA ASP A 5 -12.57 3.01 -6.35
C ASP A 5 -11.07 3.33 -6.32
N PRO A 6 -10.37 3.05 -5.21
CA PRO A 6 -8.92 3.17 -5.18
C PRO A 6 -8.31 2.11 -6.11
N GLU A 7 -7.39 2.53 -6.99
CA GLU A 7 -6.80 1.65 -8.01
C GLU A 7 -5.48 1.06 -7.55
N VAL A 8 -4.70 1.84 -6.79
CA VAL A 8 -3.38 1.43 -6.33
C VAL A 8 -3.15 1.89 -4.90
N PHE A 9 -2.35 1.12 -4.17
CA PHE A 9 -2.00 1.37 -2.78
C PHE A 9 -0.49 1.29 -2.60
N ARG A 10 0.04 1.93 -1.56
CA ARG A 10 1.45 1.75 -1.16
C ARG A 10 1.59 1.79 0.34
N ALA A 11 2.69 1.25 0.83
CA ALA A 11 3.09 1.37 2.23
C ALA A 11 4.14 2.47 2.39
N THR A 12 4.02 3.26 3.45
CA THR A 12 5.01 4.25 3.88
C THR A 12 5.49 3.90 5.29
N ALA A 13 6.79 3.70 5.46
CA ALA A 13 7.41 3.35 6.73
C ALA A 13 8.13 4.54 7.36
N SER A 14 8.04 4.63 8.67
CA SER A 14 8.77 5.60 9.49
C SER A 14 9.22 4.97 10.81
N ILE A 15 10.27 5.51 11.40
CA ILE A 15 10.69 5.15 12.76
C ILE A 15 10.12 6.18 13.72
N GLU A 16 9.25 5.74 14.61
CA GLU A 16 8.61 6.60 15.62
C GLU A 16 9.07 6.19 17.02
N PRO A 17 9.24 7.14 17.96
CA PRO A 17 9.46 6.82 19.37
C PRO A 17 8.27 6.01 19.92
N SER A 18 8.55 4.89 20.60
CA SER A 18 7.52 4.13 21.32
C SER A 18 7.61 4.39 22.82
N ARG A 19 6.55 4.99 23.38
CA ARG A 19 6.43 5.20 24.84
C ARG A 19 6.33 3.89 25.61
N TRP A 20 5.79 2.84 24.98
CA TRP A 20 5.54 1.55 25.63
C TRP A 20 6.73 0.59 25.50
N LEU A 21 7.35 0.53 24.32
CA LEU A 21 8.44 -0.42 24.07
C LEU A 21 9.80 0.08 24.56
N ARG A 22 9.89 1.34 25.02
CA ARG A 22 11.13 2.04 25.41
C ARG A 22 12.24 1.97 24.33
N ARG A 23 11.86 1.72 23.08
CA ARG A 23 12.73 1.69 21.90
C ARG A 23 11.97 2.25 20.70
N PRO A 24 12.65 2.82 19.70
CA PRO A 24 12.00 3.22 18.46
C PRO A 24 11.26 2.03 17.83
N ARG A 25 10.10 2.28 17.22
CA ARG A 25 9.32 1.28 16.49
C ARG A 25 9.14 1.70 15.04
N ARG A 26 9.17 0.73 14.14
CA ARG A 26 8.75 0.93 12.76
C ARG A 26 7.22 1.04 12.74
N ARG A 27 6.69 2.14 12.23
CA ARG A 27 5.28 2.33 11.91
C ARG A 27 5.12 2.31 10.39
N VAL A 28 4.19 1.49 9.92
CA VAL A 28 3.78 1.44 8.52
C VAL A 28 2.39 2.07 8.42
N ARG A 29 2.22 2.97 7.46
CA ARG A 29 0.95 3.58 7.05
C ARG A 29 0.70 3.22 5.60
N PHE A 30 -0.55 3.32 5.16
CA PHE A 30 -0.92 3.01 3.79
C PHE A 30 -1.51 4.24 3.11
N ASP A 31 -1.12 4.46 1.86
CA ASP A 31 -1.71 5.48 1.02
C ASP A 31 -2.52 4.79 -0.09
N ALA A 32 -3.59 5.43 -0.54
CA ALA A 32 -4.38 5.01 -1.69
C ALA A 32 -4.34 6.10 -2.77
N ARG A 33 -4.20 5.70 -4.03
CA ARG A 33 -4.43 6.58 -5.17
C ARG A 33 -5.72 6.17 -5.86
N TRP A 34 -6.61 7.14 -5.99
CA TRP A 34 -7.92 7.03 -6.62
C TRP A 34 -7.80 7.26 -8.13
N ALA A 35 -8.79 6.81 -8.90
CA ALA A 35 -8.77 6.91 -10.37
C ALA A 35 -8.75 8.35 -10.91
N ASP A 36 -9.13 9.33 -10.10
CA ASP A 36 -9.01 10.77 -10.42
C ASP A 36 -7.61 11.33 -10.16
N GLY A 37 -6.67 10.49 -9.72
CA GLY A 37 -5.30 10.85 -9.38
C GLY A 37 -5.13 11.37 -7.95
N HIS A 38 -6.20 11.52 -7.17
CA HIS A 38 -6.11 11.92 -5.78
C HIS A 38 -5.36 10.86 -4.97
N VAL A 39 -4.45 11.31 -4.10
CA VAL A 39 -3.76 10.44 -3.14
C VAL A 39 -4.28 10.75 -1.74
N GLU A 40 -4.86 9.73 -1.11
CA GLU A 40 -5.27 9.76 0.30
C GLU A 40 -4.23 9.02 1.15
N HIS A 41 -3.86 9.61 2.29
CA HIS A 41 -2.80 9.11 3.16
C HIS A 41 -3.33 8.51 4.46
N ASP A 42 -2.62 7.52 5.00
CA ASP A 42 -2.95 6.81 6.26
C ASP A 42 -4.35 6.17 6.25
N VAL A 43 -4.71 5.54 5.12
CA VAL A 43 -6.02 4.92 4.92
C VAL A 43 -6.20 3.63 5.72
N ASP A 44 -7.44 3.37 6.15
CA ASP A 44 -7.83 2.09 6.75
C ASP A 44 -8.11 1.05 5.65
N LEU A 45 -7.11 0.23 5.35
CA LEU A 45 -7.23 -0.86 4.36
C LEU A 45 -8.34 -1.87 4.72
N GLY A 46 -8.61 -2.09 6.01
CA GLY A 46 -9.67 -3.00 6.44
C GLY A 46 -11.05 -2.46 6.07
N ALA A 47 -11.26 -1.16 6.27
CA ALA A 47 -12.48 -0.48 5.87
C ALA A 47 -12.64 -0.41 4.34
N LEU A 48 -11.55 -0.16 3.60
CA LEU A 48 -11.58 0.03 2.15
C LEU A 48 -11.64 -1.28 1.34
N MET A 49 -10.87 -2.30 1.75
CA MET A 49 -10.66 -3.52 0.95
C MET A 49 -11.26 -4.75 1.63
N TYR A 50 -10.89 -5.02 2.90
CA TYR A 50 -11.23 -6.29 3.56
C TYR A 50 -12.74 -6.54 3.63
N ARG A 51 -13.54 -5.51 3.90
CA ARG A 51 -15.01 -5.63 3.92
C ARG A 51 -15.65 -5.96 2.57
N ARG A 52 -14.92 -5.76 1.46
CA ARG A 52 -15.38 -6.02 0.09
C ARG A 52 -14.82 -7.33 -0.45
N ALA A 53 -13.50 -7.51 -0.37
CA ALA A 53 -12.79 -8.66 -0.93
C ALA A 53 -11.60 -9.06 -0.03
N PRO A 54 -11.80 -10.00 0.92
CA PRO A 54 -10.75 -10.42 1.86
C PRO A 54 -9.52 -11.07 1.21
N ALA A 55 -9.68 -11.80 0.11
CA ALA A 55 -8.58 -12.48 -0.58
C ALA A 55 -7.65 -11.46 -1.25
N ASP A 56 -8.23 -10.55 -2.03
CA ASP A 56 -7.53 -9.46 -2.71
C ASP A 56 -6.81 -8.54 -1.70
N TYR A 57 -7.41 -8.35 -0.50
CA TYR A 57 -6.79 -7.62 0.61
C TYR A 57 -5.46 -8.22 1.03
N ALA A 58 -5.40 -9.55 1.22
CA ALA A 58 -4.16 -10.21 1.63
C ALA A 58 -3.08 -10.06 0.55
N VAL A 59 -3.43 -10.34 -0.71
CA VAL A 59 -2.50 -10.22 -1.86
C VAL A 59 -1.91 -8.82 -1.96
N THR A 60 -2.76 -7.80 -1.93
CA THR A 60 -2.30 -6.41 -2.11
C THR A 60 -1.52 -5.92 -0.89
N ARG A 61 -1.95 -6.27 0.33
CA ARG A 61 -1.23 -5.90 1.55
C ARG A 61 0.15 -6.51 1.60
N ASP A 62 0.26 -7.80 1.30
CA ASP A 62 1.52 -8.52 1.43
C ASP A 62 2.52 -7.99 0.38
N ALA A 63 2.08 -7.76 -0.86
CA ALA A 63 2.89 -7.10 -1.89
C ALA A 63 3.37 -5.69 -1.49
N MET A 64 2.50 -4.88 -0.86
CA MET A 64 2.90 -3.56 -0.32
C MET A 64 3.96 -3.68 0.76
N LEU A 65 3.84 -4.64 1.67
CA LEU A 65 4.77 -4.82 2.78
C LEU A 65 6.13 -5.34 2.31
N GLU A 66 6.14 -6.29 1.37
CA GLU A 66 7.35 -6.83 0.73
C GLU A 66 8.16 -5.74 0.00
N ASN A 67 7.46 -4.78 -0.60
CA ASN A 67 8.07 -3.65 -1.34
C ASN A 67 8.18 -2.37 -0.51
N CYS A 68 7.94 -2.44 0.81
CA CYS A 68 8.06 -1.30 1.70
C CYS A 68 9.48 -1.23 2.25
N PRO A 69 10.22 -0.12 2.03
CA PRO A 69 11.55 0.04 2.58
C PRO A 69 11.52 0.05 4.13
N GLU A 70 12.69 -0.07 4.75
CA GLU A 70 12.81 0.04 6.20
C GLU A 70 12.26 1.40 6.69
N VAL A 71 12.62 2.47 6.00
CA VAL A 71 12.12 3.84 6.17
C VAL A 71 11.89 4.47 4.80
N GLY A 72 10.78 5.19 4.63
CA GLY A 72 10.44 5.89 3.41
C GLY A 72 9.18 5.37 2.75
N ILE A 73 9.00 5.76 1.48
CA ILE A 73 7.80 5.48 0.69
C ILE A 73 8.06 4.24 -0.17
N GLY A 74 7.19 3.24 -0.07
CA GLY A 74 7.21 2.05 -0.90
C GLY A 74 6.61 2.29 -2.29
N ARG A 75 6.76 1.29 -3.16
CA ARG A 75 6.19 1.31 -4.51
C ARG A 75 4.67 1.23 -4.49
N TRP A 76 4.04 1.75 -5.54
CA TRP A 76 2.61 1.54 -5.78
C TRP A 76 2.34 0.08 -6.13
N VAL A 77 1.23 -0.44 -5.65
CA VAL A 77 0.76 -1.81 -5.85
C VAL A 77 -0.68 -1.75 -6.34
N GLN A 78 -0.95 -2.39 -7.46
CA GLN A 78 -2.26 -2.41 -8.08
C GLN A 78 -3.23 -3.33 -7.35
N TRP A 79 -4.42 -2.81 -7.08
CA TRP A 79 -5.55 -3.59 -6.62
C TRP A 79 -6.34 -4.16 -7.82
N PRO A 80 -6.91 -5.39 -7.74
CA PRO A 80 -6.78 -6.37 -6.66
C PRO A 80 -5.57 -7.32 -6.79
N TRP A 81 -4.80 -7.21 -7.87
CA TRP A 81 -3.86 -8.25 -8.28
C TRP A 81 -2.51 -8.27 -7.55
N GLY A 82 -2.17 -7.19 -6.83
CA GLY A 82 -0.89 -7.08 -6.13
C GLY A 82 0.30 -6.75 -7.03
N PHE A 83 0.08 -6.26 -8.26
CA PHE A 83 1.19 -5.92 -9.15
C PHE A 83 1.92 -4.67 -8.67
N VAL A 84 3.22 -4.80 -8.45
CA VAL A 84 4.08 -3.66 -8.13
C VAL A 84 4.26 -2.82 -9.40
N LEU A 85 4.10 -1.52 -9.27
CA LEU A 85 4.18 -0.58 -10.39
C LEU A 85 5.48 0.23 -10.35
N ASP A 86 5.99 0.56 -11.53
CA ASP A 86 7.03 1.56 -11.73
C ASP A 86 6.48 2.99 -11.58
N GLU A 87 7.37 3.98 -11.70
CA GLU A 87 7.04 5.41 -11.54
C GLU A 87 6.00 5.89 -12.56
N ASP A 88 6.00 5.32 -13.76
CA ASP A 88 5.05 5.58 -14.84
C ASP A 88 3.72 4.82 -14.68
N GLY A 89 3.61 3.97 -13.66
CA GLY A 89 2.43 3.15 -13.40
C GLY A 89 2.39 1.82 -14.15
N THR A 90 3.47 1.46 -14.86
CA THR A 90 3.57 0.18 -15.56
C THR A 90 3.83 -0.96 -14.55
N PRO A 91 3.12 -2.09 -14.63
CA PRO A 91 3.43 -3.27 -13.81
C PRO A 91 4.86 -3.75 -14.06
N LEU A 92 5.62 -3.88 -12.98
CA LEU A 92 6.90 -4.58 -12.98
C LEU A 92 6.65 -6.02 -13.37
N ARG A 93 7.21 -6.43 -14.52
CA ARG A 93 7.17 -7.83 -14.90
C ARG A 93 8.10 -8.60 -13.96
N PRO A 94 7.67 -9.74 -13.41
CA PRO A 94 8.61 -10.64 -12.77
C PRO A 94 9.67 -11.03 -13.80
N GLU A 95 10.94 -10.83 -13.45
CA GLU A 95 12.06 -11.29 -14.25
C GLU A 95 11.85 -12.80 -14.46
N THR A 96 11.61 -13.20 -15.71
CA THR A 96 11.35 -14.60 -16.04
C THR A 96 12.69 -15.32 -15.92
N TRP A 97 12.88 -16.10 -14.86
CA TRP A 97 14.02 -17.02 -14.69
C TRP A 97 13.82 -18.28 -15.54
#